data_AF-A0A5C6M2R5-F1
#
_entry.id   AF-A0A5C6M2R5-F1
#
_cell.length_a   1.000
_cell.length_b   1.000
_cell.length_c   1.000
_cell.angle_alpha   90.00
_cell.angle_beta   90.00
_cell.angle_gamma   90.00
#
_symmetry.space_group_name_H-M   'P 1'
#
loop_
_entity.id
_entity.type
_entity.pdbx_description
1 polymer ?
#
loop_
_entity_poly.entity_id
_entity_poly.type
_entity_poly.pdbx_seq_one_letter_code
_entity_poly.pdbx_strand_id
1 'polypeptide(L)'
;MSRTYRDPIHKEIQLDSEDKAENLIIALIDTKEMQRLRWIRQLGTGWFTFHGAEASRFPHSLGTMHVARLMFEKLTKEMDLEPALKEEYKALVLSSALLHDLGHAPFSHSSEAINNIKHEIWTEKIIASPETEVNQVLEGFEPGFSQKVISVLKKTYPVKFLSSIVNSQLDCDRFDYLLRDSFHTGTAYGNFDLTRVINSITVNPLYDCLVVSGEKGMLAVEDYLYARYSMYMQVYQHKKCLASDSLLLKLFKRVKFRRLLLEMDLNLQM
;
A
#
# COMPACT_ATOMS: atom_id res chain seq x y z
N MET A 1 13.22 13.35 18.48
CA MET A 1 14.27 13.41 17.42
C MET A 1 13.60 13.07 16.08
N SER A 2 13.87 13.76 14.97
CA SER A 2 13.20 13.45 13.69
C SER A 2 14.01 12.50 12.80
N ARG A 3 13.32 11.57 12.12
CA ARG A 3 13.89 10.68 11.10
C ARG A 3 13.37 11.08 9.73
N THR A 4 14.29 11.32 8.79
CA THR A 4 13.95 11.84 7.46
C THR A 4 14.32 10.85 6.36
N TYR A 5 13.39 10.61 5.44
CA TYR A 5 13.59 9.83 4.21
C TYR A 5 13.48 10.76 3.00
N ARG A 6 14.49 10.71 2.12
CA ARG A 6 14.44 11.37 0.82
C ARG A 6 13.64 10.49 -0.14
N ASP A 7 12.59 11.05 -0.71
CA ASP A 7 11.72 10.36 -1.66
C ASP A 7 11.59 11.22 -2.94
N PRO A 8 11.78 10.66 -4.14
CA PRO A 8 11.75 11.45 -5.37
C PRO A 8 10.35 11.99 -5.73
N ILE A 9 9.29 11.40 -5.18
CA ILE A 9 7.89 11.75 -5.46
C ILE A 9 7.44 12.83 -4.48
N HIS A 10 7.63 12.57 -3.18
CA HIS A 10 7.16 13.44 -2.10
C HIS A 10 8.24 14.41 -1.58
N LYS A 11 9.44 14.39 -2.18
CA LYS A 11 10.66 15.14 -1.82
C LYS A 11 11.27 14.73 -0.49
N GLU A 12 10.48 14.81 0.58
CA GLU A 12 10.91 14.52 1.94
C GLU A 12 9.77 13.94 2.77
N ILE A 13 10.02 12.78 3.38
CA ILE A 13 9.12 12.15 4.35
C ILE A 13 9.82 12.22 5.70
N GLN A 14 9.42 13.17 6.54
CA GLN A 14 9.93 13.34 7.90
C GLN A 14 8.96 12.74 8.91
N LEU A 15 9.48 11.97 9.87
CA LEU A 15 8.75 11.41 11.01
C LEU A 15 9.34 11.95 12.32
N ASP A 16 8.49 12.38 13.24
CA ASP A 16 8.88 12.85 14.57
C ASP A 16 8.79 11.72 15.61
N SER A 17 9.90 11.37 16.27
CA SER A 17 9.90 10.33 17.31
C SER A 17 9.20 10.76 18.61
N GLU A 18 8.93 12.06 18.81
CA GLU A 18 8.19 12.54 19.98
C GLU A 18 6.68 12.33 19.82
N ASP A 19 6.18 12.27 18.57
CA ASP A 19 4.81 11.87 18.27
C ASP A 19 4.69 10.36 18.39
N LYS A 20 3.82 9.87 19.29
CA LYS A 20 3.68 8.43 19.57
C LYS A 20 3.26 7.62 18.35
N ALA A 21 2.37 8.15 17.51
CA ALA A 21 1.94 7.48 16.30
C ALA A 21 3.10 7.39 15.30
N GLU A 22 3.86 8.46 15.10
CA GLU A 22 5.01 8.46 14.18
C GLU A 22 6.19 7.65 14.72
N ASN A 23 6.40 7.61 16.03
CA ASN A 23 7.39 6.73 16.65
C ASN A 23 7.05 5.24 16.45
N LEU A 24 5.77 4.86 16.52
CA LEU A 24 5.31 3.54 16.11
C LEU A 24 5.65 3.25 14.64
N ILE A 25 5.42 4.21 13.73
CA ILE A 25 5.77 4.06 12.31
C ILE A 25 7.27 3.87 12.12
N ILE A 26 8.12 4.61 12.86
CA ILE A 26 9.58 4.43 12.82
C ILE A 26 9.94 2.98 13.19
N ALA A 27 9.37 2.45 14.29
CA ALA A 27 9.61 1.08 14.72
C ALA A 27 9.13 0.05 13.69
N LEU A 28 7.94 0.25 13.11
CA LEU A 28 7.39 -0.63 12.07
C LEU A 28 8.26 -0.66 10.82
N ILE A 29 8.80 0.50 10.39
CA ILE A 29 9.67 0.56 9.22
C ILE A 29 10.91 -0.33 9.41
N ASP A 30 11.47 -0.40 10.61
CA ASP A 30 12.70 -1.16 10.88
C ASP A 30 12.49 -2.67 11.01
N THR A 31 11.24 -3.14 11.09
CA THR A 31 10.92 -4.58 11.15
C THR A 31 11.42 -5.34 9.91
N LYS A 32 11.87 -6.58 10.10
CA LYS A 32 12.35 -7.45 9.02
C LYS A 32 11.32 -7.64 7.90
N GLU A 33 10.03 -7.72 8.23
CA GLU A 33 8.96 -7.90 7.25
C GLU A 33 8.78 -6.66 6.37
N MET A 34 8.91 -5.45 6.94
CA MET A 34 8.91 -4.22 6.17
C MET A 34 10.18 -4.07 5.33
N GLN A 35 11.36 -4.31 5.92
CA GLN A 35 12.63 -4.21 5.19
C GLN A 35 12.68 -5.18 3.99
N ARG A 36 12.02 -6.34 4.07
CA ARG A 36 11.84 -7.28 2.95
C ARG A 36 11.31 -6.61 1.68
N LEU A 37 10.42 -5.63 1.82
CA LEU A 37 9.78 -4.96 0.68
C LEU A 37 10.79 -4.20 -0.21
N ARG A 38 12.02 -3.96 0.27
CA ARG A 38 13.10 -3.35 -0.53
C ARG A 38 13.51 -4.20 -1.74
N TRP A 39 13.30 -5.52 -1.66
CA TRP A 39 13.68 -6.47 -2.70
C TRP A 39 12.51 -6.97 -3.54
N ILE A 40 11.30 -6.45 -3.30
CA ILE A 40 10.11 -6.79 -4.07
C ILE A 40 9.75 -5.60 -4.94
N ARG A 41 9.84 -5.76 -6.26
CA ARG A 41 9.50 -4.72 -7.23
C ARG A 41 8.00 -4.39 -7.19
N GLN A 42 7.67 -3.10 -7.32
CA GLN A 42 6.30 -2.61 -7.37
C GLN A 42 5.56 -3.19 -8.58
N LEU A 43 6.11 -2.95 -9.77
CA LEU A 43 5.52 -3.32 -11.07
C LEU A 43 5.84 -4.74 -11.55
N GLY A 44 6.32 -5.63 -10.68
CA GLY A 44 6.55 -7.04 -11.03
C GLY A 44 7.49 -7.21 -12.22
N THR A 45 6.96 -7.66 -13.36
CA THR A 45 7.72 -7.84 -14.62
C THR A 45 7.75 -6.58 -15.52
N GLY A 46 7.15 -5.47 -15.08
CA GLY A 46 7.03 -4.24 -15.86
C GLY A 46 8.37 -3.65 -16.33
N TRP A 47 9.45 -3.92 -15.61
CA TRP A 47 10.81 -3.50 -15.97
C TRP A 47 11.32 -4.07 -17.30
N PHE A 48 10.78 -5.20 -17.78
CA PHE A 48 11.09 -5.72 -19.13
C PHE A 48 10.58 -4.79 -20.25
N THR A 49 9.55 -4.00 -19.98
CA THR A 49 9.00 -3.01 -20.93
C THR A 49 9.53 -1.62 -20.63
N PHE A 50 9.44 -1.22 -19.36
CA PHE A 50 9.83 0.10 -18.86
C PHE A 50 11.08 -0.08 -18.01
N HIS A 51 12.27 -0.01 -18.62
CA HIS A 51 13.53 -0.33 -17.94
C HIS A 51 13.85 0.54 -16.71
N GLY A 52 13.17 1.67 -16.52
CA GLY A 52 13.25 2.48 -15.28
C GLY A 52 12.34 2.01 -14.14
N ALA A 53 11.40 1.08 -14.40
CA ALA A 53 10.41 0.57 -13.44
C ALA A 53 11.00 -0.42 -12.42
N GLU A 54 12.09 0.00 -11.76
CA GLU A 54 12.88 -0.77 -10.80
C GLU A 54 12.50 -0.46 -9.35
N ALA A 55 11.54 0.45 -9.12
CA ALA A 55 11.07 0.80 -7.78
C ALA A 55 10.56 -0.43 -7.03
N SER A 56 10.91 -0.51 -5.74
CA SER A 56 10.42 -1.55 -4.84
C SER A 56 9.15 -1.14 -4.11
N ARG A 57 8.50 -2.09 -3.43
CA ARG A 57 7.31 -1.85 -2.61
C ARG A 57 7.63 -1.03 -1.37
N PHE A 58 8.85 -1.09 -0.86
CA PHE A 58 9.26 -0.32 0.31
C PHE A 58 9.04 1.20 0.18
N PRO A 59 9.60 1.91 -0.82
CA PRO A 59 9.34 3.34 -1.00
C PRO A 59 7.87 3.64 -1.31
N HIS A 60 7.14 2.72 -1.96
CA HIS A 60 5.69 2.84 -2.12
C HIS A 60 4.96 2.83 -0.77
N SER A 61 5.23 1.85 0.10
CA SER A 61 4.64 1.80 1.45
C SER A 61 4.92 3.07 2.27
N LEU A 62 6.14 3.63 2.21
CA LEU A 62 6.46 4.88 2.88
C LEU A 62 5.70 6.07 2.28
N GLY A 63 5.60 6.13 0.95
CA GLY A 63 4.86 7.17 0.26
C GLY A 63 3.35 7.09 0.51
N THR A 64 2.77 5.90 0.48
CA THR A 64 1.37 5.64 0.86
C THR A 64 1.09 6.08 2.29
N MET A 65 1.96 5.76 3.25
CA MET A 65 1.86 6.25 4.63
C MET A 65 1.94 7.79 4.70
N HIS A 66 2.84 8.41 3.95
CA HIS A 66 2.96 9.87 3.89
C HIS A 66 1.67 10.53 3.35
N VAL A 67 1.11 10.00 2.26
CA VAL A 67 -0.15 10.51 1.70
C VAL A 67 -1.31 10.29 2.68
N ALA A 68 -1.35 9.14 3.36
CA ALA A 68 -2.36 8.86 4.39
C ALA A 68 -2.29 9.88 5.54
N ARG A 69 -1.09 10.30 5.96
CA ARG A 69 -0.90 11.37 6.95
C ARG A 69 -1.52 12.68 6.48
N LEU A 70 -1.20 13.12 5.26
CA LEU A 70 -1.73 14.36 4.70
C LEU A 70 -3.26 14.33 4.62
N MET A 71 -3.84 13.20 4.20
CA MET A 71 -5.28 13.00 4.18
C MET A 71 -5.87 13.05 5.59
N PHE A 72 -5.29 12.33 6.55
CA PHE A 72 -5.77 12.29 7.93
C PHE A 72 -5.75 13.67 8.59
N GLU A 73 -4.65 14.41 8.45
CA GLU A 73 -4.51 15.76 8.99
C GLU A 73 -5.52 16.72 8.37
N LYS A 74 -5.71 16.65 7.04
CA LYS A 74 -6.71 17.44 6.33
C LYS A 74 -8.12 17.15 6.83
N LEU A 75 -8.49 15.88 6.95
CA LEU A 75 -9.85 15.45 7.30
C LEU A 75 -10.19 15.72 8.77
N THR A 76 -9.21 15.60 9.66
CA THR A 76 -9.41 15.76 11.11
C THR A 76 -9.08 17.17 11.63
N LYS A 77 -8.76 18.12 10.75
CA LYS A 77 -8.40 19.49 11.13
C LYS A 77 -9.52 20.22 11.86
N GLU A 78 -10.75 20.06 11.38
CA GLU A 78 -11.96 20.73 11.90
C GLU A 78 -12.88 19.77 12.67
N MET A 79 -12.47 18.50 12.83
CA MET A 79 -13.22 17.53 13.62
C MET A 79 -12.92 17.74 15.10
N ASP A 80 -13.98 17.82 15.91
CA ASP A 80 -13.88 17.84 17.37
C ASP A 80 -13.67 16.40 17.88
N LEU A 81 -12.40 15.98 17.90
CA LEU A 81 -11.96 14.68 18.38
C LEU A 81 -11.14 14.86 19.65
N GLU A 82 -11.44 14.05 20.66
CA GLU A 82 -10.61 13.96 21.87
C GLU A 82 -9.14 13.69 21.48
N PRO A 83 -8.16 14.39 22.08
CA PRO A 83 -6.75 14.30 21.67
C PRO A 83 -6.21 12.87 21.63
N ALA A 84 -6.54 12.05 22.63
CA ALA A 84 -6.12 10.65 22.69
C ALA A 84 -6.73 9.80 21.56
N LEU A 85 -7.99 10.06 21.21
CA LEU A 85 -8.67 9.36 20.12
C LEU A 85 -8.09 9.76 18.75
N LYS A 86 -7.77 11.04 18.58
CA LYS A 86 -7.11 11.54 17.37
C LYS A 86 -5.72 10.93 17.19
N GLU A 87 -4.97 10.75 18.27
CA GLU A 87 -3.67 10.07 18.27
C GLU A 87 -3.80 8.59 17.89
N GLU A 88 -4.77 7.87 18.47
CA GLU A 88 -5.07 6.48 18.14
C GLU A 88 -5.45 6.33 16.66
N TYR A 89 -6.34 7.19 16.14
CA TYR A 89 -6.75 7.14 14.74
C TYR A 89 -5.60 7.47 13.79
N LYS A 90 -4.72 8.40 14.16
CA LYS A 90 -3.49 8.68 13.42
C LYS A 90 -2.63 7.42 13.35
N ALA A 91 -2.36 6.79 14.49
CA ALA A 91 -1.56 5.56 14.56
C ALA A 91 -2.17 4.43 13.71
N LEU A 92 -3.50 4.24 13.75
CA LEU A 92 -4.21 3.23 12.97
C LEU A 92 -4.10 3.47 11.48
N VAL A 93 -4.36 4.70 11.01
CA VAL A 93 -4.33 5.03 9.58
C VAL A 93 -2.92 4.91 9.03
N LEU A 94 -1.92 5.45 9.74
CA LEU A 94 -0.52 5.38 9.29
C LEU A 94 0.00 3.94 9.27
N SER A 95 -0.30 3.14 10.29
CA SER A 95 0.10 1.73 10.35
C SER A 95 -0.57 0.92 9.25
N SER A 96 -1.87 1.13 9.03
CA SER A 96 -2.62 0.46 7.95
C SER A 96 -2.08 0.83 6.57
N ALA A 97 -1.79 2.12 6.34
CA ALA A 97 -1.23 2.60 5.08
C ALA A 97 0.20 2.06 4.83
N LEU A 98 1.05 2.01 5.87
CA LEU A 98 2.40 1.45 5.74
C LEU A 98 2.36 -0.05 5.43
N LEU A 99 1.48 -0.80 6.11
CA LEU A 99 1.47 -2.27 6.10
C LEU A 99 0.54 -2.89 5.05
N HIS A 100 -0.26 -2.10 4.31
CA HIS A 100 -1.27 -2.62 3.36
C HIS A 100 -0.69 -3.67 2.38
N ASP A 101 0.55 -3.44 1.95
CA ASP A 101 1.27 -4.20 0.93
C ASP A 101 2.22 -5.28 1.48
N LEU A 102 2.25 -5.49 2.80
CA LEU A 102 3.23 -6.35 3.49
C LEU A 102 3.22 -7.81 3.01
N GLY A 103 2.04 -8.30 2.62
CA GLY A 103 1.81 -9.66 2.14
C GLY A 103 2.21 -9.93 0.69
N HIS A 104 2.70 -8.92 -0.05
CA HIS A 104 3.11 -9.13 -1.44
C HIS A 104 4.31 -10.08 -1.54
N ALA A 105 4.17 -11.09 -2.40
CA ALA A 105 5.27 -11.96 -2.81
C ALA A 105 6.04 -11.34 -3.99
N PRO A 106 7.28 -11.78 -4.27
CA PRO A 106 7.97 -11.43 -5.52
C PRO A 106 7.09 -11.73 -6.73
N PHE A 107 7.07 -10.82 -7.71
CA PHE A 107 6.20 -10.89 -8.90
C PHE A 107 4.68 -10.90 -8.61
N SER A 108 4.27 -10.56 -7.39
CA SER A 108 2.89 -10.29 -6.96
C SER A 108 1.84 -11.18 -7.62
N HIS A 109 1.06 -10.65 -8.56
CA HIS A 109 -0.05 -11.37 -9.21
C HIS A 109 0.33 -12.69 -9.86
N SER A 110 1.55 -12.80 -10.41
CA SER A 110 2.03 -14.08 -10.95
C SER A 110 2.15 -15.12 -9.83
N SER A 111 2.67 -14.73 -8.67
CA SER A 111 2.82 -15.59 -7.47
C SER A 111 1.48 -15.95 -6.82
N GLU A 112 0.56 -14.99 -6.74
CA GLU A 112 -0.80 -15.22 -6.24
C GLU A 112 -1.54 -16.25 -7.10
N ALA A 113 -1.45 -16.15 -8.43
CA ALA A 113 -2.14 -17.02 -9.36
C ALA A 113 -1.70 -18.50 -9.29
N ILE A 114 -0.51 -18.79 -8.74
CA ILE A 114 0.01 -20.18 -8.60
C ILE A 114 -0.48 -20.83 -7.31
N ASN A 115 -0.53 -20.03 -6.24
CA ASN A 115 -0.87 -20.50 -4.91
C ASN A 115 -2.35 -20.30 -4.57
N ASN A 116 -3.07 -19.52 -5.39
CA ASN A 116 -4.45 -19.09 -5.19
C ASN A 116 -4.67 -18.40 -3.83
N ILE A 117 -3.65 -17.67 -3.36
CA ILE A 117 -3.70 -16.90 -2.11
C ILE A 117 -3.41 -15.44 -2.47
N LYS A 118 -4.34 -14.55 -2.11
CA LYS A 118 -4.20 -13.10 -2.28
C LYS A 118 -3.21 -12.54 -1.25
N HIS A 119 -2.47 -11.50 -1.63
CA HIS A 119 -1.54 -10.77 -0.76
C HIS A 119 -2.23 -10.25 0.50
N GLU A 120 -3.49 -9.80 0.41
CA GLU A 120 -4.29 -9.35 1.57
C GLU A 120 -4.33 -10.39 2.71
N ILE A 121 -4.44 -11.68 2.36
CA ILE A 121 -4.45 -12.78 3.35
C ILE A 121 -3.07 -12.93 4.01
N TRP A 122 -2.00 -12.76 3.23
CA TRP A 122 -0.65 -12.79 3.78
C TRP A 122 -0.35 -11.57 4.64
N THR A 123 -0.83 -10.38 4.26
CA THR A 123 -0.76 -9.16 5.08
C THR A 123 -1.42 -9.42 6.43
N GLU A 124 -2.65 -9.95 6.44
CA GLU A 124 -3.37 -10.32 7.67
C GLU A 124 -2.58 -11.33 8.51
N LYS A 125 -2.07 -12.40 7.90
CA LYS A 125 -1.27 -13.41 8.61
C LYS A 125 0.01 -12.86 9.22
N ILE A 126 0.72 -11.97 8.51
CA ILE A 126 1.95 -11.37 9.02
C ILE A 126 1.63 -10.45 10.20
N ILE A 127 0.58 -9.62 10.08
CA ILE A 127 0.17 -8.70 11.15
C ILE A 127 -0.36 -9.45 12.39
N ALA A 128 -1.08 -10.56 12.20
CA ALA A 128 -1.69 -11.33 13.29
C ALA A 128 -0.73 -12.30 13.99
N SER A 129 0.42 -12.64 13.39
CA SER A 129 1.29 -13.69 13.91
C SER A 129 2.26 -13.15 14.98
N PRO A 130 2.24 -13.68 16.23
CA PRO A 130 3.15 -13.25 17.30
C PRO A 130 4.65 -13.48 17.02
N GLU A 131 4.97 -14.28 16.00
CA GLU A 131 6.34 -14.58 15.58
C GLU A 131 6.98 -13.46 14.74
N THR A 132 6.17 -12.50 14.27
CA THR A 132 6.64 -11.40 13.41
C THR A 132 7.04 -10.19 14.25
N GLU A 133 8.04 -9.45 13.79
CA GLU A 133 8.45 -8.22 14.47
C GLU A 133 7.36 -7.15 14.35
N VAL A 134 6.64 -7.14 13.22
CA VAL A 134 5.47 -6.28 13.01
C VAL A 134 4.41 -6.49 14.09
N ASN A 135 4.02 -7.73 14.38
CA ASN A 135 3.02 -7.98 15.43
C ASN A 135 3.54 -7.52 16.80
N GLN A 136 4.78 -7.85 17.15
CA GLN A 136 5.39 -7.47 18.42
C GLN A 136 5.44 -5.96 18.61
N VAL A 137 5.75 -5.21 17.55
CA VAL A 137 5.74 -3.74 17.57
C VAL A 137 4.32 -3.18 17.75
N LEU A 138 3.33 -3.73 17.04
CA LEU A 138 1.93 -3.29 17.15
C LEU A 138 1.35 -3.58 18.55
N GLU A 139 1.56 -4.78 19.08
CA GLU A 139 1.09 -5.17 20.41
C GLU A 139 1.84 -4.43 21.53
N GLY A 140 3.09 -4.02 21.28
CA GLY A 140 3.86 -3.17 22.18
C GLY A 140 3.34 -1.72 22.26
N PHE A 141 2.60 -1.25 21.24
CA PHE A 141 1.95 0.07 21.25
C PHE A 141 0.68 0.06 22.09
N GLU A 142 -0.20 -0.89 21.83
CA GLU A 142 -1.42 -1.13 22.61
C GLU A 142 -1.83 -2.61 22.45
N PRO A 143 -2.23 -3.31 23.53
CA PRO A 143 -2.76 -4.67 23.41
C PRO A 143 -3.96 -4.74 22.46
N GLY A 144 -3.91 -5.65 21.48
CA GLY A 144 -4.93 -5.85 20.46
C GLY A 144 -4.86 -4.87 19.28
N PHE A 145 -3.84 -4.01 19.22
CA PHE A 145 -3.70 -3.02 18.13
C PHE A 145 -3.51 -3.67 16.76
N SER A 146 -2.84 -4.84 16.69
CA SER A 146 -2.70 -5.58 15.43
C SER A 146 -4.06 -5.94 14.82
N GLN A 147 -5.03 -6.32 15.66
CA GLN A 147 -6.39 -6.64 15.22
C GLN A 147 -7.16 -5.40 14.77
N LYS A 148 -6.94 -4.24 15.41
CA LYS A 148 -7.50 -2.96 14.95
C LYS A 148 -6.96 -2.61 13.56
N VAL A 149 -5.66 -2.72 13.31
CA VAL A 149 -5.05 -2.49 11.99
C VAL A 149 -5.64 -3.43 10.94
N ILE A 150 -5.75 -4.74 11.23
CA ILE A 150 -6.39 -5.70 10.33
C ILE A 150 -7.83 -5.29 10.02
N SER A 151 -8.59 -4.82 11.01
CA SER A 151 -9.98 -4.44 10.81
C SER A 151 -10.14 -3.21 9.90
N VAL A 152 -9.18 -2.27 9.91
CA VAL A 152 -9.13 -1.13 8.97
C VAL A 152 -8.85 -1.61 7.56
N LEU A 153 -7.84 -2.48 7.38
CA LEU A 153 -7.51 -3.06 6.07
C LEU A 153 -8.69 -3.85 5.47
N LYS A 154 -9.46 -4.54 6.31
CA LYS A 154 -10.65 -5.32 5.92
C LYS A 154 -11.94 -4.49 5.80
N LYS A 155 -11.89 -3.18 6.07
CA LYS A 155 -13.06 -2.27 6.08
C LYS A 155 -14.15 -2.68 7.07
N THR A 156 -13.74 -3.29 8.18
CA THR A 156 -14.61 -3.74 9.28
C THR A 156 -14.49 -2.88 10.53
N TYR A 157 -13.53 -1.94 10.57
CA TYR A 157 -13.39 -0.99 11.67
C TYR A 157 -14.63 -0.06 11.74
N PRO A 158 -15.14 0.27 12.94
CA PRO A 158 -16.38 1.05 13.10
C PRO A 158 -16.34 2.42 12.41
N VAL A 159 -15.19 3.10 12.46
CA VAL A 159 -14.97 4.40 11.83
C VAL A 159 -14.49 4.18 10.39
N LYS A 160 -15.43 4.25 9.46
CA LYS A 160 -15.28 3.85 8.06
C LYS A 160 -14.42 4.82 7.26
N PHE A 161 -14.35 6.11 7.62
CA PHE A 161 -13.52 7.05 6.87
C PHE A 161 -12.02 6.71 7.01
N LEU A 162 -11.60 6.14 8.15
CA LEU A 162 -10.22 5.66 8.35
C LEU A 162 -9.87 4.57 7.34
N SER A 163 -10.77 3.61 7.15
CA SER A 163 -10.62 2.56 6.13
C SER A 163 -10.66 3.14 4.72
N SER A 164 -11.43 4.21 4.51
CA SER A 164 -11.55 4.87 3.20
C SER A 164 -10.29 5.64 2.80
N ILE A 165 -9.51 6.16 3.76
CA ILE A 165 -8.19 6.78 3.49
C ILE A 165 -7.23 5.74 2.89
N VAL A 166 -7.28 4.50 3.38
CA VAL A 166 -6.36 3.43 2.98
C VAL A 166 -6.86 2.67 1.75
N ASN A 167 -8.17 2.43 1.65
CA ASN A 167 -8.76 1.61 0.60
C ASN A 167 -10.15 2.14 0.18
N SER A 168 -10.21 2.88 -0.93
CA SER A 168 -11.41 3.42 -1.55
C SER A 168 -11.20 3.68 -3.05
N GLN A 169 -11.88 4.65 -3.65
CA GLN A 169 -11.55 5.14 -5.00
C GLN A 169 -10.61 6.35 -4.94
N LEU A 170 -10.50 6.98 -3.77
CA LEU A 170 -9.72 8.18 -3.47
C LEU A 170 -8.86 7.87 -2.24
N ASP A 171 -7.96 6.90 -2.37
CA ASP A 171 -7.11 6.43 -1.29
C ASP A 171 -5.63 6.75 -1.50
N CYS A 172 -4.89 6.71 -0.39
CA CYS A 172 -3.46 6.99 -0.35
C CYS A 172 -2.62 6.01 -1.20
N ASP A 173 -3.06 4.75 -1.31
CA ASP A 173 -2.41 3.71 -2.12
C ASP A 173 -2.38 4.12 -3.61
N ARG A 174 -3.55 4.40 -4.20
CA ARG A 174 -3.68 4.87 -5.60
C ARG A 174 -2.95 6.17 -5.83
N PHE A 175 -3.03 7.07 -4.88
CA PHE A 175 -2.37 8.36 -5.01
C PHE A 175 -0.85 8.25 -5.08
N ASP A 176 -0.25 7.40 -4.24
CA ASP A 176 1.19 7.17 -4.31
C ASP A 176 1.58 6.40 -5.56
N TYR A 177 0.99 5.22 -5.82
CA TYR A 177 1.49 4.37 -6.88
C TYR A 177 1.34 5.02 -8.25
N LEU A 178 0.28 5.80 -8.52
CA LEU A 178 0.12 6.45 -9.83
C LEU A 178 1.24 7.45 -10.11
N LEU A 179 1.57 8.31 -9.14
CA LEU A 179 2.66 9.27 -9.27
C LEU A 179 4.01 8.55 -9.34
N ARG A 180 4.22 7.56 -8.47
CA ARG A 180 5.47 6.80 -8.38
C ARG A 180 5.74 5.97 -9.62
N ASP A 181 4.75 5.24 -10.09
CA ASP A 181 4.87 4.39 -11.28
C ASP A 181 5.02 5.25 -12.53
N SER A 182 4.33 6.40 -12.61
CA SER A 182 4.54 7.36 -13.71
C SER A 182 5.99 7.84 -13.75
N PHE A 183 6.52 8.26 -12.59
CA PHE A 183 7.90 8.72 -12.46
C PHE A 183 8.92 7.63 -12.88
N HIS A 184 8.81 6.42 -12.35
CA HIS A 184 9.79 5.35 -12.61
C HIS A 184 9.65 4.75 -14.01
N THR A 185 8.45 4.76 -14.61
CA THR A 185 8.29 4.34 -16.01
C THR A 185 8.74 5.42 -17.00
N GLY A 186 9.06 6.63 -16.53
CA GLY A 186 9.37 7.79 -17.38
C GLY A 186 8.15 8.30 -18.15
N THR A 187 6.95 7.94 -17.72
CA THR A 187 5.71 8.39 -18.34
C THR A 187 5.20 9.65 -17.63
N ALA A 188 4.48 10.50 -18.36
CA ALA A 188 3.79 11.66 -17.79
C ALA A 188 2.30 11.37 -17.53
N TYR A 189 1.86 10.13 -17.76
CA TYR A 189 0.44 9.77 -17.78
C TYR A 189 -0.20 9.72 -16.40
N GLY A 190 0.55 9.41 -15.34
CA GLY A 190 0.04 9.30 -13.98
C GLY A 190 0.14 10.59 -13.17
N ASN A 191 0.54 11.70 -13.79
CA ASN A 191 0.69 12.98 -13.10
C ASN A 191 -0.68 13.65 -12.88
N PHE A 192 -0.96 14.01 -11.63
CA PHE A 192 -2.09 14.83 -11.22
C PHE A 192 -1.70 15.67 -9.99
N ASP A 193 -2.47 16.71 -9.69
CA ASP A 193 -2.23 17.56 -8.52
C ASP A 193 -2.77 16.88 -7.24
N LEU A 194 -1.90 16.12 -6.58
CA LEU A 194 -2.21 15.43 -5.33
C LEU A 194 -2.71 16.38 -4.24
N THR A 195 -2.07 17.54 -4.09
CA THR A 195 -2.44 18.53 -3.07
C THR A 195 -3.86 19.02 -3.28
N ARG A 196 -4.24 19.29 -4.54
CA ARG A 196 -5.58 19.75 -4.89
C ARG A 196 -6.63 18.66 -4.67
N VAL A 197 -6.31 17.39 -4.95
CA VAL A 197 -7.18 16.24 -4.66
C VAL A 197 -7.38 16.07 -3.16
N ILE A 198 -6.31 16.07 -2.35
CA ILE A 198 -6.43 15.93 -0.89
C ILE A 198 -7.26 17.07 -0.30
N ASN A 199 -7.02 18.31 -0.74
CA ASN A 199 -7.75 19.47 -0.24
C ASN A 199 -9.24 19.45 -0.62
N SER A 200 -9.63 18.74 -1.69
CA SER A 200 -11.02 18.64 -2.11
C SER A 200 -11.83 17.52 -1.46
N ILE A 201 -11.18 16.57 -0.78
CA ILE A 201 -11.88 15.43 -0.16
C ILE A 201 -12.33 15.76 1.26
N THR A 202 -13.58 15.51 1.62
CA THR A 202 -14.11 15.64 2.99
C THR A 202 -14.80 14.35 3.45
N VAL A 203 -15.17 14.26 4.73
CA VAL A 203 -15.93 13.13 5.27
C VAL A 203 -17.42 13.44 5.18
N ASN A 204 -18.20 12.50 4.62
CA ASN A 204 -19.65 12.57 4.64
C ASN A 204 -20.19 12.19 6.03
N PRO A 205 -20.90 13.08 6.74
CA PRO A 205 -21.35 12.82 8.12
C PRO A 205 -22.43 11.73 8.23
N LEU A 206 -23.14 11.41 7.14
CA LEU A 206 -24.20 10.39 7.13
C LEU A 206 -23.66 8.98 6.84
N TYR A 207 -22.65 8.89 5.97
CA TYR A 207 -22.14 7.61 5.47
C TYR A 207 -20.75 7.25 5.98
N ASP A 208 -20.08 8.19 6.67
CA ASP A 208 -18.73 8.05 7.21
C ASP A 208 -17.71 7.63 6.14
N CYS A 209 -17.78 8.28 4.97
CA CYS A 209 -16.94 7.96 3.82
C CYS A 209 -16.39 9.22 3.15
N LEU A 210 -15.36 9.05 2.33
CA LEU A 210 -14.73 10.14 1.60
C LEU A 210 -15.63 10.61 0.45
N VAL A 211 -15.86 11.92 0.37
CA VAL A 211 -16.59 12.58 -0.72
C VAL A 211 -15.82 13.81 -1.20
N VAL A 212 -16.08 14.22 -2.43
CA VAL A 212 -15.45 15.40 -3.04
C VAL A 212 -16.33 16.61 -2.80
N SER A 213 -15.77 17.70 -2.26
CA SER A 213 -16.47 18.95 -2.01
C SER A 213 -16.17 19.99 -3.09
N GLY A 214 -17.23 20.61 -3.64
CA GLY A 214 -17.16 21.77 -4.53
C GLY A 214 -16.71 21.46 -5.96
N GLU A 215 -17.07 22.34 -6.90
CA GLU A 215 -16.77 22.19 -8.34
C GLU A 215 -15.26 22.17 -8.63
N LYS A 216 -14.47 22.99 -7.94
CA LYS A 216 -13.01 23.01 -8.09
C LYS A 216 -12.36 21.69 -7.68
N GLY A 217 -13.00 20.98 -6.76
CA GLY A 217 -12.60 19.65 -6.29
C GLY A 217 -12.91 18.56 -7.31
N MET A 218 -14.07 18.67 -7.97
CA MET A 218 -14.47 17.77 -9.05
C MET A 218 -13.43 17.77 -10.19
N LEU A 219 -13.00 18.94 -10.65
CA LEU A 219 -11.96 19.06 -11.70
C LEU A 219 -10.65 18.36 -11.32
N ALA A 220 -10.22 18.48 -10.05
CA ALA A 220 -9.00 17.84 -9.60
C ALA A 220 -9.12 16.31 -9.59
N VAL A 221 -10.31 15.80 -9.25
CA VAL A 221 -10.59 14.36 -9.27
C VAL A 221 -10.75 13.85 -10.70
N GLU A 222 -11.28 14.65 -11.63
CA GLU A 222 -11.30 14.32 -13.06
C GLU A 222 -9.87 14.14 -13.62
N ASP A 223 -8.95 15.05 -13.28
CA ASP A 223 -7.54 14.93 -13.66
C ASP A 223 -6.92 13.62 -13.11
N TYR A 224 -7.18 13.30 -11.84
CA TYR A 224 -6.76 12.03 -11.23
C TYR A 224 -7.36 10.80 -11.95
N LEU A 225 -8.66 10.83 -12.28
CA LEU A 225 -9.31 9.72 -12.97
C LEU A 225 -8.74 9.52 -14.39
N TYR A 226 -8.45 10.62 -15.09
CA TYR A 226 -7.80 10.56 -16.40
C TYR A 226 -6.37 10.01 -16.31
N ALA A 227 -5.61 10.45 -15.30
CA ALA A 227 -4.27 9.95 -15.04
C ALA A 227 -4.27 8.44 -14.75
N ARG A 228 -5.20 8.00 -13.91
CA ARG A 228 -5.43 6.58 -13.60
C ARG A 228 -5.77 5.77 -14.84
N TYR A 229 -6.71 6.25 -15.65
CA TYR A 229 -7.10 5.60 -16.91
C TYR A 229 -5.90 5.46 -17.85
N SER A 230 -5.13 6.53 -18.02
CA SER A 230 -3.97 6.56 -18.90
C SER A 230 -2.87 5.62 -18.44
N MET A 231 -2.55 5.58 -17.13
CA MET A 231 -1.62 4.60 -16.56
C MET A 231 -2.07 3.16 -16.78
N TYR A 232 -3.37 2.89 -16.63
CA TYR A 232 -3.92 1.55 -16.84
C TYR A 232 -3.74 1.09 -18.28
N MET A 233 -4.09 1.93 -19.24
CA MET A 233 -3.99 1.59 -20.67
C MET A 233 -2.55 1.50 -21.16
N GLN A 234 -1.67 2.40 -20.71
CA GLN A 234 -0.32 2.54 -21.27
C GLN A 234 0.73 1.72 -20.54
N VAL A 235 0.59 1.52 -19.23
CA VAL A 235 1.60 0.84 -18.40
C VAL A 235 1.09 -0.52 -17.94
N TYR A 236 0.00 -0.57 -17.18
CA TYR A 236 -0.43 -1.81 -16.52
C TYR A 236 -0.97 -2.85 -17.50
N GLN A 237 -1.68 -2.42 -18.55
CA GLN A 237 -2.16 -3.29 -19.63
C GLN A 237 -1.21 -3.36 -20.84
N HIS A 238 0.02 -2.86 -20.71
CA HIS A 238 0.94 -2.91 -21.83
C HIS A 238 1.20 -4.37 -22.25
N LYS A 239 0.96 -4.68 -23.54
CA LYS A 239 1.00 -6.04 -24.08
C LYS A 239 2.28 -6.83 -23.75
N LYS A 240 3.43 -6.16 -23.67
CA LYS A 240 4.71 -6.79 -23.29
C LYS A 240 4.76 -7.17 -21.80
N CYS A 241 4.20 -6.35 -20.90
CA CYS A 241 4.07 -6.67 -19.48
C CYS A 241 3.15 -7.87 -19.28
N LEU A 242 1.99 -7.86 -19.95
CA LEU A 242 1.04 -8.99 -19.91
C LEU A 242 1.67 -10.28 -20.46
N ALA A 243 2.47 -10.18 -21.51
CA ALA A 243 3.19 -11.32 -22.06
C ALA A 243 4.27 -11.85 -21.10
N SER A 244 5.04 -10.98 -20.44
CA SER A 244 6.06 -11.40 -19.46
C SER A 244 5.43 -12.03 -18.22
N ASP A 245 4.33 -11.47 -17.69
CA ASP A 245 3.58 -12.08 -16.59
C ASP A 245 3.01 -13.45 -16.97
N SER A 246 2.43 -13.58 -18.17
CA SER A 246 1.92 -14.86 -18.68
C SER A 246 3.01 -15.92 -18.82
N LEU A 247 4.19 -15.54 -19.31
CA LEU A 247 5.34 -16.43 -19.41
C LEU A 247 5.80 -16.89 -18.02
N LEU A 248 5.92 -15.96 -17.08
CA LEU A 248 6.34 -16.24 -15.71
C LEU A 248 5.36 -17.19 -15.00
N LEU A 249 4.05 -16.96 -15.17
CA LEU A 249 3.01 -17.85 -14.66
C LEU A 249 3.15 -19.27 -15.22
N LYS A 250 3.39 -19.42 -16.53
CA LYS A 250 3.61 -20.73 -17.16
C LYS A 250 4.87 -21.43 -16.62
N LEU A 251 5.95 -20.67 -16.42
CA LEU A 251 7.20 -21.19 -15.86
C LEU A 251 6.97 -21.74 -14.44
N PHE A 252 6.31 -20.98 -13.58
CA PHE A 252 6.02 -21.44 -12.23
C PHE A 252 5.08 -22.66 -12.20
N LYS A 253 4.04 -22.69 -13.04
CA LYS A 253 3.19 -23.88 -13.19
C LYS A 253 3.99 -25.10 -13.60
N ARG A 254 4.96 -24.93 -14.52
CA ARG A 254 5.84 -26.02 -14.96
C ARG A 254 6.76 -26.51 -13.84
N VAL A 255 7.33 -25.60 -13.05
CA VAL A 255 8.17 -25.95 -11.88
C VAL A 255 7.36 -26.72 -10.84
N LYS A 256 6.15 -26.23 -10.49
CA LYS A 256 5.25 -26.90 -9.54
C LYS A 256 4.89 -28.32 -10.01
N PHE A 257 4.56 -28.47 -11.28
CA PHE A 257 4.27 -29.78 -11.87
C PHE A 257 5.46 -30.73 -11.81
N ARG A 258 6.67 -30.27 -12.17
CA ARG A 258 7.88 -31.10 -12.08
C ARG A 258 8.21 -31.51 -10.64
N ARG A 259 8.02 -30.61 -9.67
CA ARG A 259 8.23 -30.93 -8.25
C ARG A 259 7.30 -32.05 -7.78
N LEU A 260 6.01 -31.98 -8.14
CA LEU A 260 5.03 -33.02 -7.79
C LEU A 260 5.40 -34.38 -8.40
N LEU A 261 5.89 -34.41 -9.65
CA LEU A 261 6.36 -35.65 -10.26
C LEU A 261 7.55 -36.26 -9.50
N LEU A 262 8.53 -35.45 -9.11
CA LEU A 262 9.68 -35.92 -8.34
C LEU A 262 9.28 -36.46 -6.95
N GLU A 263 8.32 -35.81 -6.28
CA GLU A 263 7.80 -36.28 -5.00
C GLU A 263 7.03 -37.62 -5.15
N MET A 264 6.34 -37.84 -6.27
CA MET A 264 5.68 -39.12 -6.57
C MET A 264 6.67 -40.24 -6.90
N ASP A 265 7.72 -39.96 -7.68
CA ASP A 265 8.75 -40.95 -8.03
C ASP A 265 9.54 -41.41 -6.79
N LEU A 266 9.82 -40.50 -5.84
CA LEU A 266 10.47 -40.84 -4.57
C LEU A 266 9.60 -41.73 -3.67
N ASN A 267 8.28 -41.52 -3.66
CA ASN A 267 7.34 -42.34 -2.88
C ASN A 267 7.11 -43.74 -3.49
N LEU A 268 7.47 -43.96 -4.76
CA LEU A 268 7.42 -45.27 -5.41
C LEU A 268 8.71 -46.09 -5.20
N GLN A 269 9.77 -45.47 -4.65
CA GLN A 269 11.06 -46.11 -4.36
C GLN A 269 11.26 -46.46 -2.87
N MET A 270 10.29 -46.14 -2.00
CA MET A 270 10.21 -46.63 -0.61
C MET A 270 9.16 -47.74 -0.50
#